data_AF-A0A9J6G061-F1
#
_entry.id   AF-A0A9J6G061-F1
#
_cell.length_a   1.000
_cell.length_b   1.000
_cell.length_c   1.000
_cell.angle_alpha   90.00
_cell.angle_beta   90.00
_cell.angle_gamma   90.00
#
_symmetry.space_group_name_H-M   'P 1'
#
loop_
_entity.id
_entity.type
_entity.pdbx_description
1 polymer ?
#
loop_
_entity_poly.entity_id
_entity_poly.type
_entity_poly.pdbx_seq_one_letter_code
_entity_poly.pdbx_strand_id
1 'polypeptide(L)'
;MQPSKQNFVTPKGGEFVYVDANTPRSAQTWTLSNQNMLDQNNPVARTLKPLFEPAQDLLYVAYNDQPPPGYNGTRNGHCKGVVLFDSATGVWLLHSVPRFVGNIGSGGRYSFPDNGKENAQLFMCITFRSSELDSIGKHLRMEYANVYAKASPNQLLDRHKQMGLLFKESYIRGRGQDLLVGNLTSAGGRRFLSVAKRATYDKDIYSGVLTGLVRDDLVVQSWRNGAGDKLPPDCDTTYTVVHTDLVKLALPERRSITFKTEEDHSKWAVAVDRPVFCIASTNRMESQLRRGGEAVCVEDTLLSKLFRKSAIVNTGCSLGGPRPPASSALQEAAEHAESEARIPADDYHGTWWSYQAKLAAVPSGRDAPGSFRILLPQRLS
;
A
#
# COMPACT_ATOMS: atom_id res chain seq x y z
N MET A 1 -17.64 9.93 11.00
CA MET A 1 -17.00 10.69 12.08
C MET A 1 -18.01 11.26 13.06
N GLN A 2 -18.08 10.66 14.26
CA GLN A 2 -18.84 11.17 15.39
C GLN A 2 -18.30 12.54 15.85
N PRO A 3 -19.15 13.55 16.08
CA PRO A 3 -18.71 14.84 16.59
C PRO A 3 -18.03 14.70 17.95
N SER A 4 -16.85 15.32 18.10
CA SER A 4 -16.16 15.40 19.39
C SER A 4 -15.68 16.82 19.62
N LYS A 5 -15.97 17.37 20.81
CA LYS A 5 -15.49 18.69 21.24
C LYS A 5 -13.96 18.76 21.36
N GLN A 6 -13.28 17.62 21.37
CA GLN A 6 -11.81 17.54 21.44
C GLN A 6 -11.15 17.67 20.06
N ASN A 7 -11.92 17.58 18.98
CA ASN A 7 -11.38 17.69 17.63
C ASN A 7 -11.33 19.16 17.20
N PHE A 8 -10.21 19.52 16.58
CA PHE A 8 -10.03 20.85 15.99
C PHE A 8 -11.11 21.19 14.96
N VAL A 9 -11.50 20.20 14.17
CA VAL A 9 -12.56 20.31 13.17
C VAL A 9 -13.23 18.96 12.99
N THR A 10 -14.52 18.96 12.67
CA THR A 10 -15.24 17.78 12.19
C THR A 10 -15.08 17.72 10.67
N PRO A 11 -14.37 16.73 10.11
CA PRO A 11 -14.15 16.64 8.67
C PRO A 11 -15.43 16.33 7.90
N LYS A 12 -15.46 16.77 6.64
CA LYS A 12 -16.53 16.54 5.66
C LYS A 12 -16.18 15.45 4.65
N GLY A 13 -15.09 14.71 4.84
CA GLY A 13 -14.71 13.55 4.03
C GLY A 13 -13.82 13.87 2.82
N GLY A 14 -13.40 15.13 2.69
CA GLY A 14 -12.51 15.57 1.61
C GLY A 14 -11.17 16.09 2.13
N GLU A 15 -11.08 16.40 3.42
CA GLU A 15 -9.89 16.87 4.09
C GLU A 15 -8.89 15.73 4.26
N PHE A 16 -7.60 16.00 4.08
CA PHE A 16 -6.57 15.00 4.26
C PHE A 16 -5.32 15.59 4.89
N VAL A 17 -4.61 14.75 5.63
CA VAL A 17 -3.24 15.02 6.04
C VAL A 17 -2.28 14.27 5.12
N TYR A 18 -1.06 14.78 4.97
CA TYR A 18 -0.08 14.13 4.12
C TYR A 18 1.36 14.31 4.62
N VAL A 19 2.22 13.44 4.10
CA VAL A 19 3.67 13.62 4.03
C VAL A 19 4.15 13.24 2.64
N ASP A 20 5.20 13.92 2.19
CA ASP A 20 5.85 13.66 0.92
C ASP A 20 7.37 13.84 1.07
N ALA A 21 8.09 13.65 -0.03
CA ALA A 21 9.53 13.82 -0.07
C ALA A 21 10.04 15.22 0.31
N ASN A 22 9.19 16.26 0.32
CA ASN A 22 9.54 17.62 0.70
C ASN A 22 9.26 17.90 2.18
N THR A 23 8.58 16.98 2.88
CA THR A 23 8.27 17.14 4.30
C THR A 23 9.56 17.06 5.13
N PRO A 24 9.83 18.04 6.02
CA PRO A 24 11.03 18.00 6.85
C PRO A 24 11.09 16.74 7.72
N ARG A 25 12.23 16.04 7.73
CA ARG A 25 12.44 14.86 8.58
C ARG A 25 12.28 15.14 10.09
N SER A 26 12.41 16.39 10.49
CA SER A 26 12.22 16.86 11.87
C SER A 26 10.75 17.05 12.26
N ALA A 27 9.81 16.95 11.30
CA ALA A 27 8.39 17.16 11.54
C ALA A 27 7.87 16.24 12.67
N GLN A 28 7.05 16.83 13.54
CA GLN A 28 6.51 16.16 14.74
C GLN A 28 5.01 15.88 14.62
N THR A 29 4.36 16.53 13.68
CA THR A 29 2.91 16.55 13.46
C THR A 29 2.62 16.40 11.97
N TRP A 30 1.41 15.99 11.66
CA TRP A 30 0.90 15.91 10.30
C TRP A 30 0.66 17.30 9.72
N THR A 31 0.80 17.42 8.40
CA THR A 31 0.39 18.62 7.66
C THR A 31 -1.03 18.43 7.15
N LEU A 32 -1.96 19.28 7.61
CA LEU A 32 -3.29 19.36 7.04
C LEU A 32 -3.22 20.06 5.67
N SER A 33 -3.72 19.40 4.63
CA SER A 33 -3.76 19.96 3.29
C SER A 33 -4.75 21.12 3.20
N ASN A 34 -4.41 22.14 2.41
CA ASN A 34 -5.34 23.19 1.99
C ASN A 34 -6.17 22.79 0.77
N GLN A 35 -5.84 21.66 0.14
CA GLN A 35 -6.59 21.07 -0.98
C GLN A 35 -7.58 20.04 -0.46
N ASN A 36 -8.63 19.78 -1.25
CA ASN A 36 -9.65 18.80 -0.92
C ASN A 36 -9.58 17.60 -1.89
N MET A 37 -9.71 16.37 -1.37
CA MET A 37 -9.74 15.13 -2.16
C MET A 37 -10.88 15.08 -3.17
N LEU A 38 -11.92 15.90 -3.00
CA LEU A 38 -13.05 16.00 -3.92
C LEU A 38 -12.74 16.91 -5.13
N ASP A 39 -11.71 17.75 -5.04
CA ASP A 39 -11.34 18.71 -6.08
C ASP A 39 -10.42 18.11 -7.13
N GLN A 40 -10.39 18.70 -8.33
CA GLN A 40 -9.49 18.30 -9.41
C GLN A 40 -8.02 18.67 -9.16
N ASN A 41 -7.77 19.57 -8.22
CA ASN A 41 -6.45 20.17 -8.01
C ASN A 41 -5.64 19.51 -6.89
N ASN A 42 -6.13 18.39 -6.35
CA ASN A 42 -5.43 17.65 -5.31
C ASN A 42 -4.34 16.73 -5.88
N PRO A 43 -3.40 16.26 -5.06
CA PRO A 43 -2.25 15.54 -5.57
C PRO A 43 -2.58 14.14 -6.09
N VAL A 44 -3.69 13.49 -5.68
CA VAL A 44 -4.15 12.22 -6.29
C VAL A 44 -4.76 12.48 -7.66
N ALA A 45 -5.61 13.51 -7.78
CA ALA A 45 -6.19 13.90 -9.06
C ALA A 45 -5.12 14.23 -10.10
N ARG A 46 -4.06 14.96 -9.70
CA ARG A 46 -2.91 15.26 -10.57
C ARG A 46 -2.16 14.00 -11.00
N THR A 47 -1.90 13.07 -10.07
CA THR A 47 -1.24 11.79 -10.38
C THR A 47 -2.04 10.95 -11.37
N LEU A 48 -3.37 10.90 -11.22
CA LEU A 48 -4.24 10.06 -12.05
C LEU A 48 -4.72 10.74 -13.33
N LYS A 49 -4.39 12.03 -13.54
CA LYS A 49 -4.81 12.79 -14.72
C LYS A 49 -4.60 12.05 -16.05
N PRO A 50 -3.48 11.33 -16.28
CA PRO A 50 -3.26 10.62 -17.54
C PRO A 50 -4.28 9.52 -17.85
N LEU A 51 -5.02 8.99 -16.86
CA LEU A 51 -6.07 7.99 -17.07
C LEU A 51 -7.30 8.53 -17.82
N PHE A 52 -7.43 9.85 -17.90
CA PHE A 52 -8.60 10.54 -18.47
C PHE A 52 -8.30 11.17 -19.83
N GLU A 53 -7.07 11.04 -20.31
CA GLU A 53 -6.58 11.64 -21.55
C GLU A 53 -6.34 10.56 -22.62
N PRO A 54 -6.40 10.90 -23.92
CA PRO A 54 -6.04 9.97 -24.98
C PRO A 54 -4.52 9.72 -24.96
N ALA A 55 -4.05 8.70 -24.24
CA ALA A 55 -2.64 8.35 -24.16
C ALA A 55 -2.36 7.09 -24.99
N GLN A 56 -1.49 7.22 -26.01
CA GLN A 56 -1.08 6.09 -26.86
C GLN A 56 0.10 5.29 -26.28
N ASP A 57 0.88 5.87 -25.35
CA ASP A 57 2.14 5.30 -24.83
C ASP A 57 2.12 5.02 -23.32
N LEU A 58 0.94 4.70 -22.78
CA LEU A 58 0.70 4.55 -21.35
C LEU A 58 0.25 3.13 -21.02
N LEU A 59 0.99 2.45 -20.15
CA LEU A 59 0.50 1.26 -19.46
C LEU A 59 -0.24 1.69 -18.20
N TYR A 60 -1.48 1.21 -18.04
CA TYR A 60 -2.16 1.28 -16.76
C TYR A 60 -2.90 0.00 -16.39
N VAL A 61 -3.00 -0.22 -15.09
CA VAL A 61 -3.81 -1.25 -14.45
C VAL A 61 -4.51 -0.60 -13.26
N ALA A 62 -5.84 -0.54 -13.29
CA ALA A 62 -6.66 -0.17 -12.15
C ALA A 62 -7.32 -1.43 -11.58
N TYR A 63 -7.11 -1.66 -10.29
CA TYR A 63 -7.62 -2.84 -9.59
C TYR A 63 -8.31 -2.45 -8.29
N ASN A 64 -9.42 -3.11 -8.00
CA ASN A 64 -10.20 -2.88 -6.79
C ASN A 64 -11.15 -4.07 -6.59
N ASP A 65 -11.15 -4.67 -5.41
CA ASP A 65 -12.07 -5.76 -5.08
C ASP A 65 -13.54 -5.32 -4.92
N GLN A 66 -13.78 -4.01 -4.91
CA GLN A 66 -15.09 -3.36 -4.99
C GLN A 66 -15.04 -2.29 -6.09
N PRO A 67 -15.09 -2.68 -7.38
CA PRO A 67 -14.83 -1.77 -8.48
C PRO A 67 -15.90 -0.65 -8.58
N PRO A 68 -15.57 0.48 -9.24
CA PRO A 68 -16.52 1.58 -9.45
C PRO A 68 -17.77 1.14 -10.25
N PRO A 69 -18.91 1.83 -10.11
CA PRO A 69 -20.10 1.56 -10.93
C PRO A 69 -19.78 1.54 -12.43
N GLY A 70 -20.36 0.58 -13.15
CA GLY A 70 -20.07 0.35 -14.57
C GLY A 70 -18.93 -0.63 -14.84
N TYR A 71 -18.11 -0.92 -13.82
CA TYR A 71 -17.11 -1.98 -13.87
C TYR A 71 -17.56 -3.19 -13.04
N ASN A 72 -17.16 -4.38 -13.47
CA ASN A 72 -17.51 -5.65 -12.84
C ASN A 72 -16.27 -6.49 -12.60
N GLY A 73 -16.45 -7.57 -11.85
CA GLY A 73 -15.40 -8.52 -11.55
C GLY A 73 -15.20 -8.67 -10.06
N THR A 74 -14.90 -9.89 -9.66
CA THR A 74 -14.40 -10.19 -8.33
C THR A 74 -13.26 -11.19 -8.47
N ARG A 75 -12.31 -11.08 -7.56
CA ARG A 75 -11.21 -12.02 -7.37
C ARG A 75 -10.99 -12.13 -5.86
N ASN A 76 -10.24 -13.14 -5.44
CA ASN A 76 -10.07 -13.41 -4.01
C ASN A 76 -9.20 -12.36 -3.28
N GLY A 77 -8.48 -11.49 -4.01
CA GLY A 77 -7.68 -10.41 -3.42
C GLY A 77 -8.53 -9.36 -2.73
N HIS A 78 -8.13 -8.92 -1.53
CA HIS A 78 -8.64 -7.72 -0.87
C HIS A 78 -7.66 -6.58 -1.08
N CYS A 79 -7.58 -6.03 -2.29
CA CYS A 79 -6.57 -5.03 -2.63
C CYS A 79 -7.12 -4.02 -3.62
N LYS A 80 -6.53 -2.82 -3.62
CA LYS A 80 -6.97 -1.72 -4.46
C LYS A 80 -5.81 -0.79 -4.80
N GLY A 81 -5.74 -0.39 -6.05
CA GLY A 81 -4.69 0.51 -6.50
C GLY A 81 -4.73 0.82 -7.98
N VAL A 82 -3.75 1.65 -8.38
CA VAL A 82 -3.50 2.02 -9.76
C VAL A 82 -2.01 1.89 -10.04
N VAL A 83 -1.67 1.16 -11.08
CA VAL A 83 -0.35 1.15 -11.70
C VAL A 83 -0.43 1.99 -12.96
N LEU A 84 0.48 2.94 -13.14
CA LEU A 84 0.49 3.88 -14.26
C LEU A 84 1.92 4.16 -14.70
N PHE A 85 2.32 3.71 -15.89
CA PHE A 85 3.72 3.76 -16.37
C PHE A 85 3.81 4.18 -17.82
N ASP A 86 4.80 5.03 -18.11
CA ASP A 86 5.36 5.15 -19.45
C ASP A 86 6.50 4.12 -19.65
N SER A 87 7.30 4.28 -20.70
CA SER A 87 8.39 3.34 -21.00
C SER A 87 9.59 3.37 -20.03
N ALA A 88 9.73 4.43 -19.24
CA ALA A 88 10.88 4.69 -18.38
C ALA A 88 10.51 4.69 -16.88
N THR A 89 9.40 5.32 -16.51
CA THR A 89 8.99 5.49 -15.11
C THR A 89 7.47 5.44 -14.96
N GLY A 90 7.02 5.36 -13.72
CA GLY A 90 5.61 5.39 -13.42
C GLY A 90 5.35 5.38 -11.93
N VAL A 91 4.08 5.29 -11.58
CA VAL A 91 3.61 5.26 -10.21
C VAL A 91 2.85 3.98 -9.93
N TRP A 92 3.04 3.48 -8.72
CA TRP A 92 2.11 2.55 -8.08
C TRP A 92 1.43 3.27 -6.93
N LEU A 93 0.12 3.46 -7.05
CA LEU A 93 -0.75 4.09 -6.07
C LEU A 93 -1.56 3.00 -5.36
N LEU A 94 -1.23 2.71 -4.11
CA LEU A 94 -1.99 1.82 -3.23
C LEU A 94 -3.02 2.63 -2.44
N HIS A 95 -4.23 2.10 -2.25
CA HIS A 95 -5.25 2.78 -1.45
C HIS A 95 -6.29 1.85 -0.80
N SER A 96 -7.10 2.40 0.10
CA SER A 96 -8.20 1.66 0.76
C SER A 96 -9.61 1.97 0.21
N VAL A 97 -9.75 2.96 -0.68
CA VAL A 97 -11.05 3.50 -1.14
C VAL A 97 -11.84 2.52 -2.03
N PRO A 98 -13.02 2.02 -1.60
CA PRO A 98 -13.90 1.26 -2.47
C PRO A 98 -14.47 2.12 -3.60
N ARG A 99 -14.76 1.49 -4.75
CA ARG A 99 -15.36 2.13 -5.93
C ARG A 99 -14.48 3.24 -6.56
N PHE A 100 -13.18 3.22 -6.28
CA PHE A 100 -12.19 4.13 -6.84
C PHE A 100 -11.16 3.34 -7.68
N VAL A 101 -10.67 3.84 -8.81
CA VAL A 101 -11.00 5.08 -9.52
C VAL A 101 -11.97 4.82 -10.69
N GLY A 102 -13.05 5.58 -10.77
CA GLY A 102 -14.04 5.49 -11.87
C GLY A 102 -13.73 6.43 -13.03
N ASN A 103 -14.62 6.45 -14.04
CA ASN A 103 -14.57 7.36 -15.18
C ASN A 103 -13.26 7.32 -15.98
N ILE A 104 -12.57 6.18 -16.05
CA ILE A 104 -11.32 6.04 -16.82
C ILE A 104 -11.64 6.07 -18.32
N GLY A 105 -10.81 6.76 -19.10
CA GLY A 105 -10.92 6.87 -20.54
C GLY A 105 -11.13 8.31 -21.04
N SER A 106 -11.06 8.48 -22.36
CA SER A 106 -11.18 9.79 -23.00
C SER A 106 -12.51 10.47 -22.66
N GLY A 107 -12.44 11.73 -22.21
CA GLY A 107 -13.60 12.50 -21.75
C GLY A 107 -14.00 12.22 -20.29
N GLY A 108 -13.31 11.29 -19.62
CA GLY A 108 -13.39 11.06 -18.20
C GLY A 108 -12.84 12.24 -17.37
N ARG A 109 -13.03 12.17 -16.05
CA ARG A 109 -12.42 13.11 -15.10
C ARG A 109 -12.26 12.45 -13.75
N TYR A 110 -11.30 12.94 -12.96
CA TYR A 110 -11.14 12.48 -11.58
C TYR A 110 -12.42 12.72 -10.78
N SER A 111 -12.82 11.71 -10.01
CA SER A 111 -13.93 11.80 -9.07
C SER A 111 -13.64 10.95 -7.85
N PHE A 112 -13.79 11.52 -6.68
CA PHE A 112 -13.70 10.79 -5.42
C PHE A 112 -15.08 10.25 -5.04
N PRO A 113 -15.25 8.94 -4.79
CA PRO A 113 -16.56 8.34 -4.61
C PRO A 113 -17.17 8.72 -3.26
N ASP A 114 -18.49 8.87 -3.21
CA ASP A 114 -19.22 9.30 -2.00
C ASP A 114 -19.00 8.34 -0.82
N ASN A 115 -19.02 7.03 -1.06
CA ASN A 115 -18.74 6.02 -0.01
C ASN A 115 -17.31 6.11 0.54
N GLY A 116 -16.38 6.71 -0.21
CA GLY A 116 -15.00 6.91 0.24
C GLY A 116 -14.89 8.00 1.30
N LYS A 117 -15.92 8.85 1.44
CA LYS A 117 -15.93 9.96 2.38
C LYS A 117 -16.26 9.51 3.79
N GLU A 118 -17.06 8.47 3.96
CA GLU A 118 -17.62 8.06 5.27
C GLU A 118 -16.56 7.66 6.30
N ASN A 119 -15.51 6.96 5.84
CA ASN A 119 -14.45 6.41 6.67
C ASN A 119 -13.10 6.94 6.21
N ALA A 120 -12.16 7.06 7.15
CA ALA A 120 -10.80 7.47 6.85
C ALA A 120 -10.18 6.49 5.84
N GLN A 121 -9.37 7.01 4.94
CA GLN A 121 -8.73 6.22 3.89
C GLN A 121 -7.24 6.52 3.88
N LEU A 122 -6.45 5.58 3.38
CA LEU A 122 -5.02 5.77 3.18
C LEU A 122 -4.69 5.65 1.69
N PHE A 123 -3.79 6.51 1.24
CA PHE A 123 -3.14 6.47 -0.06
C PHE A 123 -1.62 6.45 0.13
N MET A 124 -0.96 5.60 -0.63
CA MET A 124 0.50 5.59 -0.77
C MET A 124 0.84 5.60 -2.26
N CYS A 125 1.53 6.64 -2.70
CA CYS A 125 1.97 6.78 -4.08
C CYS A 125 3.49 6.66 -4.13
N ILE A 126 4.01 5.75 -4.96
CA ILE A 126 5.45 5.51 -5.08
C ILE A 126 5.83 5.57 -6.55
N THR A 127 6.83 6.39 -6.87
CA THR A 127 7.41 6.45 -8.22
C THR A 127 8.49 5.39 -8.37
N PHE A 128 8.39 4.58 -9.42
CA PHE A 128 9.36 3.53 -9.75
C PHE A 128 9.88 3.73 -11.18
N ARG A 129 11.06 3.16 -11.45
CA ARG A 129 11.50 2.92 -12.84
C ARG A 129 10.73 1.75 -13.43
N SER A 130 10.57 1.71 -14.74
CA SER A 130 9.88 0.61 -15.45
C SER A 130 10.53 -0.75 -15.21
N SER A 131 11.80 -0.81 -14.79
CA SER A 131 12.46 -2.04 -14.35
C SER A 131 11.74 -2.76 -13.21
N GLU A 132 10.98 -2.05 -12.36
CA GLU A 132 10.21 -2.64 -11.26
C GLU A 132 8.83 -3.16 -11.69
N LEU A 133 8.42 -2.89 -12.93
CA LEU A 133 7.07 -3.16 -13.39
C LEU A 133 6.73 -4.66 -13.43
N ASP A 134 7.72 -5.50 -13.69
CA ASP A 134 7.53 -6.95 -13.64
C ASP A 134 7.36 -7.47 -12.21
N SER A 135 8.10 -6.90 -11.24
CA SER A 135 7.92 -7.22 -9.83
C SER A 135 6.52 -6.83 -9.35
N ILE A 136 6.04 -5.64 -9.74
CA ILE A 136 4.67 -5.18 -9.44
C ILE A 136 3.64 -6.09 -10.13
N GLY A 137 3.83 -6.43 -11.41
CA GLY A 137 2.93 -7.33 -12.13
C GLY A 137 2.85 -8.70 -11.47
N LYS A 138 3.98 -9.27 -11.04
CA LYS A 138 4.03 -10.54 -10.29
C LYS A 138 3.32 -10.43 -8.94
N HIS A 139 3.46 -9.30 -8.25
CA HIS A 139 2.78 -9.01 -6.99
C HIS A 139 1.26 -9.08 -7.15
N LEU A 140 0.70 -8.29 -8.07
CA LEU A 140 -0.75 -8.26 -8.33
C LEU A 140 -1.30 -9.65 -8.75
N ARG A 141 -0.51 -10.43 -9.49
CA ARG A 141 -0.85 -11.82 -9.86
C ARG A 141 -0.84 -12.77 -8.67
N MET A 142 0.02 -12.54 -7.67
CA MET A 142 0.09 -13.35 -6.45
C MET A 142 -1.12 -13.07 -5.55
N GLU A 143 -1.49 -11.81 -5.35
CA GLU A 143 -2.61 -11.47 -4.47
C GLU A 143 -4.00 -11.64 -5.11
N TYR A 144 -4.07 -12.06 -6.38
CA TYR A 144 -5.31 -12.17 -7.13
C TYR A 144 -6.06 -10.83 -7.20
N ALA A 145 -5.34 -9.77 -7.60
CA ALA A 145 -5.92 -8.44 -7.77
C ALA A 145 -7.08 -8.45 -8.76
N ASN A 146 -8.20 -7.83 -8.40
CA ASN A 146 -9.34 -7.68 -9.30
C ASN A 146 -9.11 -6.48 -10.25
N VAL A 147 -8.43 -6.74 -11.36
CA VAL A 147 -8.17 -5.73 -12.41
C VAL A 147 -9.45 -5.47 -13.21
N TYR A 148 -10.00 -4.26 -13.11
CA TYR A 148 -11.27 -3.89 -13.75
C TYR A 148 -11.09 -2.94 -14.95
N ALA A 149 -9.94 -2.27 -15.06
CA ALA A 149 -9.58 -1.47 -16.23
C ALA A 149 -8.08 -1.57 -16.49
N LYS A 150 -7.68 -1.77 -17.75
CA LYS A 150 -6.28 -1.90 -18.16
C LYS A 150 -6.11 -1.48 -19.62
N ALA A 151 -4.99 -0.84 -19.93
CA ALA A 151 -4.54 -0.61 -21.30
C ALA A 151 -3.01 -0.55 -21.32
N SER A 152 -2.40 -0.87 -22.45
CA SER A 152 -0.96 -0.77 -22.64
C SER A 152 -0.61 -0.84 -24.13
N PRO A 153 0.43 -0.13 -24.58
CA PRO A 153 1.14 -0.49 -25.81
C PRO A 153 1.66 -1.94 -25.74
N ASN A 154 1.61 -2.67 -26.86
CA ASN A 154 2.14 -4.04 -26.94
C ASN A 154 3.63 -4.10 -26.55
N GLN A 155 4.41 -3.10 -26.97
CA GLN A 155 5.85 -3.04 -26.68
C GLN A 155 6.17 -3.06 -25.18
N LEU A 156 5.32 -2.44 -24.34
CA LEU A 156 5.50 -2.47 -22.89
C LEU A 156 5.14 -3.85 -22.31
N LEU A 157 4.12 -4.52 -22.83
CA LEU A 157 3.77 -5.88 -22.41
C LEU A 157 4.81 -6.91 -22.83
N ASP A 158 5.44 -6.73 -23.99
CA ASP A 158 6.51 -7.61 -24.47
C ASP A 158 7.78 -7.46 -23.62
N ARG A 159 8.09 -6.24 -23.18
CA ARG A 159 9.21 -5.94 -22.28
C ARG A 159 8.95 -6.42 -20.86
N HIS A 160 7.70 -6.35 -20.39
CA HIS A 160 7.30 -6.66 -19.02
C HIS A 160 6.35 -7.87 -18.99
N LYS A 161 6.95 -9.06 -19.00
CA LYS A 161 6.22 -10.33 -19.16
C LYS A 161 5.22 -10.60 -18.04
N GLN A 162 5.51 -10.19 -16.81
CA GLN A 162 4.61 -10.37 -15.67
C GLN A 162 3.37 -9.49 -15.84
N MET A 163 3.51 -8.27 -16.36
CA MET A 163 2.37 -7.44 -16.75
C MET A 163 1.59 -8.07 -17.91
N GLY A 164 2.26 -8.57 -18.94
CA GLY A 164 1.59 -9.32 -20.02
C GLY A 164 0.76 -10.49 -19.51
N LEU A 165 1.26 -11.23 -18.51
CA LEU A 165 0.51 -12.32 -17.86
C LEU A 165 -0.67 -11.82 -17.03
N LEU A 166 -0.52 -10.71 -16.30
CA LEU A 166 -1.63 -10.06 -15.58
C LEU A 166 -2.73 -9.60 -16.55
N PHE A 167 -2.35 -9.02 -17.70
CA PHE A 167 -3.28 -8.61 -18.75
C PHE A 167 -4.08 -9.80 -19.30
N LYS A 168 -3.44 -10.96 -19.43
CA LYS A 168 -4.08 -12.24 -19.81
C LYS A 168 -4.79 -12.94 -18.65
N GLU A 169 -4.90 -12.31 -17.48
CA GLU A 169 -5.54 -12.85 -16.28
C GLU A 169 -4.93 -14.18 -15.78
N SER A 170 -3.63 -14.35 -16.03
CA SER A 170 -2.87 -15.51 -15.59
C SER A 170 -2.37 -15.30 -14.16
N TYR A 171 -3.13 -15.71 -13.15
CA TYR A 171 -2.72 -15.64 -11.74
C TYR A 171 -1.81 -16.80 -11.33
N ILE A 172 -0.93 -16.54 -10.36
CA ILE A 172 0.03 -17.54 -9.85
C ILE A 172 -0.73 -18.63 -9.07
N ARG A 173 -0.45 -19.89 -9.42
CA ARG A 173 -1.08 -21.08 -8.86
C ARG A 173 0.01 -22.11 -8.57
N GLY A 174 -0.26 -22.99 -7.62
CA GLY A 174 0.64 -24.08 -7.26
C GLY A 174 0.65 -24.32 -5.77
N ARG A 175 0.92 -25.56 -5.37
CA ARG A 175 1.15 -25.93 -3.97
C ARG A 175 2.49 -25.33 -3.53
N GLY A 176 2.53 -24.65 -2.39
CA GLY A 176 3.74 -24.01 -1.86
C GLY A 176 4.05 -22.64 -2.46
N GLN A 177 3.23 -22.12 -3.38
CA GLN A 177 3.34 -20.77 -3.92
C GLN A 177 2.24 -19.88 -3.35
N ASP A 178 2.20 -19.73 -2.04
CA ASP A 178 1.10 -19.05 -1.32
C ASP A 178 1.48 -17.64 -0.84
N LEU A 179 2.78 -17.32 -0.86
CA LEU A 179 3.35 -16.05 -0.43
C LEU A 179 4.44 -15.61 -1.41
N LEU A 180 4.46 -14.33 -1.75
CA LEU A 180 5.54 -13.66 -2.47
C LEU A 180 6.08 -12.56 -1.57
N VAL A 181 7.38 -12.61 -1.30
CA VAL A 181 8.13 -11.53 -0.67
C VAL A 181 9.14 -11.03 -1.69
N GLY A 182 9.27 -9.72 -1.83
CA GLY A 182 10.20 -9.11 -2.77
C GLY A 182 10.63 -7.72 -2.34
N ASN A 183 11.69 -7.21 -2.97
CA ASN A 183 12.12 -5.84 -2.83
C ASN A 183 11.74 -5.03 -4.06
N LEU A 184 11.37 -3.77 -3.86
CA LEU A 184 11.19 -2.78 -4.91
C LEU A 184 12.03 -1.56 -4.60
N THR A 185 12.63 -0.94 -5.62
CA THR A 185 13.40 0.30 -5.45
C THR A 185 12.75 1.44 -6.21
N SER A 186 12.25 2.43 -5.47
CA SER A 186 11.71 3.66 -6.09
C SER A 186 12.74 4.37 -6.97
N ALA A 187 12.27 5.23 -7.87
CA ALA A 187 13.12 6.04 -8.73
C ALA A 187 14.13 6.90 -7.93
N GLY A 188 13.74 7.35 -6.74
CA GLY A 188 14.61 8.07 -5.80
C GLY A 188 15.50 7.19 -4.91
N GLY A 189 15.61 5.89 -5.19
CA GLY A 189 16.53 4.96 -4.51
C GLY A 189 16.05 4.43 -3.17
N ARG A 190 14.83 4.78 -2.71
CA ARG A 190 14.25 4.18 -1.49
C ARG A 190 13.80 2.75 -1.77
N ARG A 191 14.21 1.83 -0.91
CA ARG A 191 13.79 0.41 -0.92
C ARG A 191 12.46 0.22 -0.21
N PHE A 192 11.64 -0.66 -0.76
CA PHE A 192 10.36 -1.09 -0.21
C PHE A 192 10.35 -2.62 -0.16
N LEU A 193 9.90 -3.18 0.96
CA LEU A 193 9.55 -4.59 1.06
C LEU A 193 8.12 -4.75 0.55
N SER A 194 7.89 -5.72 -0.32
CA SER A 194 6.62 -5.98 -0.96
C SER A 194 6.21 -7.42 -0.65
N VAL A 195 5.03 -7.59 -0.03
CA VAL A 195 4.48 -8.87 0.39
C VAL A 195 3.13 -9.05 -0.27
N ALA A 196 2.94 -10.13 -1.02
CA ALA A 196 1.65 -10.53 -1.56
C ALA A 196 1.34 -11.96 -1.13
N LYS A 197 0.14 -12.19 -0.59
CA LYS A 197 -0.32 -13.53 -0.23
C LYS A 197 -1.53 -13.95 -1.05
N ARG A 198 -1.68 -15.25 -1.25
CA ARG A 198 -2.89 -15.87 -1.81
C ARG A 198 -3.89 -16.22 -0.71
N ALA A 199 -5.14 -16.45 -1.13
CA ALA A 199 -6.20 -17.00 -0.28
C ALA A 199 -5.84 -18.36 0.35
N THR A 200 -4.94 -19.12 -0.27
CA THR A 200 -4.44 -20.40 0.23
C THR A 200 -3.42 -20.23 1.36
N TYR A 201 -2.83 -19.05 1.54
CA TYR A 201 -2.09 -18.69 2.75
C TYR A 201 -3.08 -18.24 3.84
N ASP A 202 -3.68 -19.23 4.51
CA ASP A 202 -4.73 -19.07 5.53
C ASP A 202 -4.16 -18.59 6.89
N LYS A 203 -3.42 -17.48 6.86
CA LYS A 203 -2.80 -16.83 8.02
C LYS A 203 -2.93 -15.32 7.92
N ASP A 204 -2.91 -14.65 9.07
CA ASP A 204 -2.89 -13.19 9.13
C ASP A 204 -1.58 -12.66 8.51
N ILE A 205 -1.67 -11.66 7.63
CA ILE A 205 -0.48 -11.08 6.99
C ILE A 205 0.40 -10.36 8.02
N TYR A 206 -0.20 -9.82 9.09
CA TYR A 206 0.55 -9.07 10.10
C TYR A 206 1.34 -10.01 11.02
N SER A 207 0.66 -10.89 11.76
CA SER A 207 1.32 -11.79 12.73
C SER A 207 1.97 -13.01 12.09
N GLY A 208 1.48 -13.46 10.93
CA GLY A 208 1.99 -14.64 10.24
C GLY A 208 3.02 -14.35 9.15
N VAL A 209 3.32 -13.08 8.85
CA VAL A 209 4.33 -12.72 7.83
C VAL A 209 5.14 -11.50 8.27
N LEU A 210 4.50 -10.35 8.48
CA LEU A 210 5.21 -9.09 8.66
C LEU A 210 6.06 -9.06 9.93
N THR A 211 5.61 -9.61 11.04
CA THR A 211 6.42 -9.70 12.27
C THR A 211 7.74 -10.43 12.05
N GLY A 212 7.74 -11.57 11.34
CA GLY A 212 8.94 -12.35 11.04
C GLY A 212 9.91 -11.61 10.10
N LEU A 213 9.37 -10.83 9.16
CA LEU A 213 10.16 -10.01 8.24
C LEU A 213 10.71 -8.76 8.94
N VAL A 214 9.85 -7.96 9.56
CA VAL A 214 10.24 -6.71 10.21
C VAL A 214 11.09 -6.97 11.46
N ARG A 215 10.90 -8.12 12.11
CA ARG A 215 11.53 -8.52 13.38
C ARG A 215 11.24 -7.51 14.48
N ASP A 216 9.96 -7.15 14.61
CA ASP A 216 9.43 -6.15 15.53
C ASP A 216 7.96 -6.48 15.86
N ASP A 217 7.53 -6.05 17.04
CA ASP A 217 6.12 -5.93 17.39
C ASP A 217 5.44 -4.92 16.44
N LEU A 218 4.17 -5.16 16.13
CA LEU A 218 3.41 -4.33 15.22
C LEU A 218 2.17 -3.75 15.91
N VAL A 219 1.98 -2.45 15.74
CA VAL A 219 0.70 -1.79 16.00
C VAL A 219 -0.05 -1.69 14.67
N VAL A 220 -1.28 -2.22 14.63
CA VAL A 220 -2.05 -2.39 13.38
C VAL A 220 -3.37 -1.63 13.42
N GLN A 221 -3.64 -0.87 12.36
CA GLN A 221 -4.97 -0.40 11.97
C GLN A 221 -5.42 -1.24 10.76
N SER A 222 -6.63 -1.80 10.78
CA SER A 222 -7.06 -2.71 9.70
C SER A 222 -8.57 -2.81 9.46
N TRP A 223 -9.37 -1.83 9.90
CA TRP A 223 -10.84 -1.85 9.78
C TRP A 223 -11.49 -3.16 10.28
N ARG A 224 -11.69 -3.26 11.60
CA ARG A 224 -12.22 -4.46 12.26
C ARG A 224 -13.75 -4.48 12.35
N ASN A 225 -14.42 -4.18 11.23
CA ASN A 225 -15.89 -4.13 11.08
C ASN A 225 -16.41 -5.06 9.96
N GLY A 226 -15.59 -6.02 9.53
CA GLY A 226 -15.95 -6.95 8.45
C GLY A 226 -16.82 -8.13 8.92
N ALA A 227 -17.00 -9.10 8.03
CA ALA A 227 -17.64 -10.37 8.36
C ALA A 227 -16.73 -11.28 9.21
N GLY A 228 -17.34 -12.14 10.02
CA GLY A 228 -16.65 -13.08 10.91
C GLY A 228 -16.12 -12.42 12.18
N ASP A 229 -15.40 -13.18 12.98
CA ASP A 229 -14.86 -12.68 14.25
C ASP A 229 -13.67 -11.73 14.04
N LYS A 230 -13.54 -10.76 14.95
CA LYS A 230 -12.36 -9.88 14.99
C LYS A 230 -11.19 -10.70 15.51
N LEU A 231 -10.08 -10.76 14.78
CA LEU A 231 -8.90 -11.49 15.24
C LEU A 231 -8.38 -10.86 16.56
N PRO A 232 -8.03 -11.65 17.59
CA PRO A 232 -7.49 -11.13 18.85
C PRO A 232 -6.10 -10.52 18.63
N PRO A 233 -5.56 -9.76 19.60
CA PRO A 233 -4.14 -9.43 19.59
C PRO A 233 -3.28 -10.69 19.79
N ASP A 234 -2.07 -10.71 19.22
CA ASP A 234 -1.09 -11.78 19.41
C ASP A 234 -0.10 -11.35 20.50
N CYS A 235 -0.36 -11.62 21.78
CA CYS A 235 0.50 -11.16 22.89
C CYS A 235 1.67 -12.09 23.22
N ASP A 236 1.55 -13.40 22.95
CA ASP A 236 2.45 -14.44 23.47
C ASP A 236 3.27 -15.11 22.35
N THR A 237 3.71 -14.32 21.38
CA THR A 237 4.55 -14.80 20.27
C THR A 237 5.92 -14.12 20.33
N THR A 238 6.84 -14.51 19.45
CA THR A 238 8.15 -13.84 19.34
C THR A 238 8.02 -12.34 19.12
N TYR A 239 6.95 -11.89 18.45
CA TYR A 239 6.66 -10.48 18.18
C TYR A 239 5.17 -10.21 18.32
N THR A 240 4.83 -9.27 19.20
CA THR A 240 3.45 -8.94 19.54
C THR A 240 2.75 -8.21 18.38
N VAL A 241 1.49 -8.53 18.10
CA VAL A 241 0.65 -7.74 17.18
C VAL A 241 -0.62 -7.25 17.87
N VAL A 242 -0.70 -5.94 18.07
CA VAL A 242 -1.83 -5.27 18.72
C VAL A 242 -2.61 -4.39 17.74
N HIS A 243 -3.80 -4.00 18.15
CA HIS A 243 -4.72 -3.21 17.34
C HIS A 243 -4.76 -1.77 17.82
N THR A 244 -4.94 -0.84 16.90
CA THR A 244 -5.24 0.56 17.21
C THR A 244 -6.71 0.69 17.62
N ASP A 245 -6.99 1.40 18.70
CA ASP A 245 -8.36 1.68 19.15
C ASP A 245 -8.85 3.04 18.64
N LEU A 246 -7.98 4.05 18.72
CA LEU A 246 -8.23 5.38 18.18
C LEU A 246 -7.06 5.82 17.32
N VAL A 247 -7.35 6.53 16.23
CA VAL A 247 -6.35 7.21 15.42
C VAL A 247 -6.39 8.70 15.77
N LYS A 248 -5.27 9.22 16.28
CA LYS A 248 -5.08 10.64 16.63
C LYS A 248 -4.07 11.31 15.70
N LEU A 249 -4.56 12.16 14.81
CA LEU A 249 -3.72 12.95 13.92
C LEU A 249 -3.38 14.27 14.61
N ALA A 250 -2.17 14.35 15.16
CA ALA A 250 -1.64 15.58 15.74
C ALA A 250 -1.28 16.59 14.62
N LEU A 251 -1.72 17.83 14.79
CA LEU A 251 -1.51 18.95 13.88
C LEU A 251 -0.68 20.05 14.57
N PRO A 252 -0.15 21.04 13.83
CA PRO A 252 0.49 22.21 14.43
C PRO A 252 -0.41 22.93 15.46
N GLU A 253 0.21 23.74 16.32
CA GLU A 253 -0.49 24.55 17.33
C GLU A 253 -1.31 23.72 18.34
N ARG A 254 -0.84 22.51 18.66
CA ARG A 254 -1.48 21.58 19.62
C ARG A 254 -2.92 21.18 19.22
N ARG A 255 -3.24 21.28 17.92
CA ARG A 255 -4.51 20.82 17.37
C ARG A 255 -4.47 19.32 17.09
N SER A 256 -5.63 18.66 17.07
CA SER A 256 -5.71 17.27 16.64
C SER A 256 -7.07 16.89 16.08
N ILE A 257 -7.09 15.83 15.29
CA ILE A 257 -8.30 15.15 14.83
C ILE A 257 -8.18 13.69 15.28
N THR A 258 -9.14 13.23 16.08
CA THR A 258 -9.17 11.88 16.65
C THR A 258 -10.46 11.18 16.26
N PHE A 259 -10.36 9.98 15.71
CA PHE A 259 -11.50 9.12 15.34
C PHE A 259 -11.26 7.68 15.79
N LYS A 260 -12.32 6.89 15.86
CA LYS A 260 -12.23 5.47 16.25
C LYS A 260 -11.74 4.61 15.09
N THR A 261 -11.14 3.46 15.39
CA THR A 261 -10.77 2.47 14.35
C THR A 261 -11.96 2.02 13.50
N GLU A 262 -13.19 2.08 14.02
CA GLU A 262 -14.39 1.73 13.26
C GLU A 262 -14.70 2.74 12.16
N GLU A 263 -14.18 3.96 12.27
CA GLU A 263 -14.35 5.06 11.32
C GLU A 263 -13.13 5.18 10.39
N ASP A 264 -12.25 4.17 10.38
CA ASP A 264 -11.03 4.12 9.57
C ASP A 264 -10.98 2.83 8.74
N HIS A 265 -11.16 2.98 7.43
CA HIS A 265 -11.08 1.88 6.45
C HIS A 265 -9.65 1.57 6.02
N SER A 266 -8.69 2.42 6.37
CA SER A 266 -7.29 2.20 6.04
C SER A 266 -6.78 0.93 6.70
N LYS A 267 -5.74 0.37 6.09
CA LYS A 267 -4.96 -0.71 6.67
C LYS A 267 -3.50 -0.34 6.64
N TRP A 268 -2.88 -0.32 7.81
CA TRP A 268 -1.47 -0.06 7.97
C TRP A 268 -0.95 -0.70 9.25
N ALA A 269 0.34 -0.97 9.26
CA ALA A 269 1.07 -1.44 10.42
C ALA A 269 2.29 -0.56 10.63
N VAL A 270 2.64 -0.34 11.89
CA VAL A 270 3.87 0.35 12.25
C VAL A 270 4.62 -0.44 13.30
N ALA A 271 5.92 -0.59 13.08
CA ALA A 271 6.83 -1.26 13.99
C ALA A 271 7.02 -0.45 15.28
N VAL A 272 7.14 -1.12 16.43
CA VAL A 272 7.23 -0.45 17.74
C VAL A 272 8.58 0.21 17.95
N ASP A 273 9.70 -0.46 17.61
CA ASP A 273 11.04 0.11 17.83
C ASP A 273 11.68 0.57 16.52
N ARG A 274 11.62 -0.27 15.48
CA ARG A 274 12.23 -0.02 14.17
C ARG A 274 11.46 1.06 13.42
N PRO A 275 12.13 1.84 12.55
CA PRO A 275 11.48 2.87 11.76
C PRO A 275 10.79 2.26 10.52
N VAL A 276 9.96 1.22 10.70
CA VAL A 276 9.25 0.55 9.60
C VAL A 276 7.77 0.91 9.63
N PHE A 277 7.22 1.27 8.48
CA PHE A 277 5.80 1.49 8.24
C PHE A 277 5.36 0.62 7.07
N CYS A 278 4.19 0.01 7.15
CA CYS A 278 3.59 -0.76 6.08
C CYS A 278 2.19 -0.25 5.77
N ILE A 279 1.90 0.03 4.50
CA ILE A 279 0.51 0.00 4.01
C ILE A 279 0.13 -1.46 3.78
N ALA A 280 -1.12 -1.82 4.03
CA ALA A 280 -1.62 -3.17 3.80
C ALA A 280 -3.01 -3.12 3.18
N SER A 281 -3.57 -4.29 2.89
CA SER A 281 -4.85 -4.39 2.20
C SER A 281 -5.90 -5.24 2.93
N THR A 282 -5.48 -6.15 3.83
CA THR A 282 -6.39 -7.07 4.54
C THR A 282 -6.83 -6.56 5.90
N ASN A 283 -8.11 -6.75 6.25
CA ASN A 283 -8.57 -6.53 7.62
C ASN A 283 -8.06 -7.64 8.56
N ARG A 284 -7.91 -7.34 9.85
CA ARG A 284 -7.74 -8.37 10.89
C ARG A 284 -9.10 -8.93 11.34
N MET A 285 -9.80 -9.55 10.38
CA MET A 285 -11.08 -10.26 10.56
C MET A 285 -10.92 -11.69 10.02
N GLU A 286 -11.57 -12.67 10.66
CA GLU A 286 -11.49 -14.09 10.28
C GLU A 286 -11.82 -14.32 8.79
N SER A 287 -12.84 -13.63 8.27
CA SER A 287 -13.22 -13.73 6.84
C SER A 287 -12.13 -13.32 5.85
N GLN A 288 -11.10 -12.59 6.29
CA GLN A 288 -9.99 -12.14 5.45
C GLN A 288 -8.79 -13.10 5.46
N LEU A 289 -8.75 -14.09 6.35
CA LEU A 289 -7.64 -15.06 6.38
C LEU A 289 -7.53 -15.81 5.05
N ARG A 290 -8.67 -16.15 4.45
CA ARG A 290 -8.78 -16.84 3.15
C ARG A 290 -8.96 -15.92 1.94
N ARG A 291 -8.40 -14.72 2.01
CA ARG A 291 -8.34 -13.78 0.88
C ARG A 291 -6.90 -13.52 0.48
N GLY A 292 -6.72 -13.18 -0.79
CA GLY A 292 -5.45 -12.61 -1.22
C GLY A 292 -5.26 -11.22 -0.60
N GLY A 293 -4.02 -10.77 -0.45
CA GLY A 293 -3.76 -9.46 0.11
C GLY A 293 -2.30 -9.06 0.01
N GLU A 294 -2.04 -7.80 0.29
CA GLU A 294 -0.74 -7.17 0.16
C GLU A 294 -0.34 -6.39 1.40
N ALA A 295 0.98 -6.24 1.53
CA ALA A 295 1.61 -5.22 2.34
C ALA A 295 2.85 -4.67 1.62
N VAL A 296 3.00 -3.34 1.66
CA VAL A 296 4.19 -2.65 1.15
C VAL A 296 4.79 -1.83 2.28
N CYS A 297 6.00 -2.19 2.69
CA CYS A 297 6.70 -1.62 3.83
C CYS A 297 7.88 -0.77 3.41
N VAL A 298 8.14 0.29 4.16
CA VAL A 298 9.28 1.19 4.01
C VAL A 298 9.93 1.43 5.35
N GLU A 299 11.25 1.48 5.35
CA GLU A 299 12.01 1.97 6.48
C GLU A 299 12.12 3.50 6.36
N ASP A 300 11.34 4.24 7.16
CA ASP A 300 11.30 5.69 7.19
C ASP A 300 10.99 6.23 8.60
N THR A 301 11.98 6.90 9.19
CA THR A 301 11.88 7.42 10.57
C THR A 301 10.74 8.43 10.75
N LEU A 302 10.52 9.32 9.78
CA LEU A 302 9.47 10.33 9.89
C LEU A 302 8.10 9.65 9.83
N LEU A 303 7.90 8.80 8.83
CA LEU A 303 6.63 8.13 8.61
C LEU A 303 6.26 7.23 9.79
N SER A 304 7.16 6.34 10.21
CA SER A 304 6.91 5.46 11.35
C SER A 304 6.70 6.21 12.65
N LYS A 305 7.34 7.37 12.83
CA LYS A 305 7.11 8.20 14.00
C LYS A 305 5.72 8.84 13.99
N LEU A 306 5.28 9.36 12.85
CA LEU A 306 3.94 9.94 12.72
C LEU A 306 2.85 8.91 12.94
N PHE A 307 2.96 7.73 12.31
CA PHE A 307 2.00 6.65 12.48
C PHE A 307 2.00 6.06 13.90
N ARG A 308 3.18 5.83 14.52
CA ARG A 308 3.25 5.42 15.94
C ARG A 308 2.55 6.40 16.86
N LYS A 309 2.79 7.70 16.69
CA LYS A 309 2.12 8.75 17.49
C LYS A 309 0.62 8.84 17.23
N SER A 310 0.17 8.38 16.07
CA SER A 310 -1.23 8.39 15.70
C SER A 310 -2.00 7.19 16.20
N ALA A 311 -1.35 6.05 16.46
CA ALA A 311 -2.00 4.91 17.09
C ALA A 311 -2.18 5.12 18.59
N ILE A 312 -3.42 5.17 19.06
CA ILE A 312 -3.75 5.02 20.48
C ILE A 312 -4.18 3.58 20.70
N VAL A 313 -3.46 2.88 21.58
CA VAL A 313 -3.62 1.45 21.85
C VAL A 313 -3.95 1.26 23.32
N ASN A 314 -5.03 0.53 23.60
CA ASN A 314 -5.45 0.08 24.92
C ASN A 314 -5.37 -1.45 24.93
N THR A 315 -4.18 -1.98 25.14
CA THR A 315 -3.90 -3.42 25.11
C THR A 315 -3.38 -3.91 26.44
N GLY A 316 -3.68 -5.16 26.77
CA GLY A 316 -3.05 -5.90 27.87
C GLY A 316 -1.72 -6.56 27.48
N CYS A 317 -1.35 -6.57 26.20
CA CYS A 317 -0.05 -7.12 25.78
C CYS A 317 1.10 -6.20 26.20
N SER A 318 2.25 -6.79 26.53
CA SER A 318 3.50 -6.03 26.65
C SER A 318 4.05 -5.75 25.25
N LEU A 319 4.41 -4.49 24.99
CA LEU A 319 5.05 -4.05 23.74
C LEU A 319 6.46 -3.56 24.05
N GLY A 320 7.40 -3.88 23.16
CA GLY A 320 8.79 -3.47 23.30
C GLY A 320 9.57 -4.35 24.28
N GLY A 321 10.79 -4.71 23.89
CA GLY A 321 11.71 -5.56 24.64
C GLY A 321 13.13 -5.50 24.07
N PRO A 322 14.15 -6.10 24.72
CA PRO A 322 15.51 -6.10 24.22
C PRO A 322 15.57 -6.85 22.88
N ARG A 323 16.09 -6.19 21.83
CA ARG A 323 16.13 -6.76 20.47
C ARG A 323 17.54 -6.70 19.89
N PRO A 324 17.90 -7.66 19.01
CA PRO A 324 19.19 -7.64 18.35
C PRO A 324 19.38 -6.34 17.53
N PRO A 325 20.62 -5.84 17.44
CA PRO A 325 20.93 -4.56 16.81
C PRO A 325 20.42 -4.49 15.37
N ALA A 326 20.04 -3.28 14.95
CA ALA A 326 19.48 -2.99 13.64
C ALA A 326 20.55 -3.11 12.53
N SER A 327 20.65 -4.28 11.92
CA SER A 327 20.91 -4.38 10.49
C SER A 327 19.65 -3.97 9.72
N SER A 328 19.79 -3.57 8.45
CA SER A 328 18.65 -3.11 7.63
C SER A 328 17.59 -4.20 7.55
N ALA A 329 16.54 -4.06 8.38
CA ALA A 329 15.56 -5.08 8.69
C ALA A 329 14.95 -5.68 7.44
N LEU A 330 14.57 -4.80 6.51
CA LEU A 330 13.92 -5.16 5.26
C LEU A 330 14.86 -5.90 4.29
N GLN A 331 16.17 -5.63 4.36
CA GLN A 331 17.14 -6.29 3.51
C GLN A 331 17.39 -7.73 3.97
N GLU A 332 17.63 -7.93 5.27
CA GLU A 332 17.78 -9.29 5.83
C GLU A 332 16.48 -10.10 5.75
N ALA A 333 15.33 -9.46 5.95
CA ALA A 333 14.02 -10.10 5.84
C ALA A 333 13.77 -10.65 4.45
N ALA A 334 14.12 -9.86 3.42
CA ALA A 334 13.96 -10.27 2.05
C ALA A 334 14.96 -11.36 1.66
N GLU A 335 16.22 -11.26 2.10
CA GLU A 335 17.24 -12.30 1.89
C GLU A 335 16.86 -13.62 2.57
N HIS A 336 16.29 -13.57 3.79
CA HIS A 336 15.80 -14.74 4.52
C HIS A 336 14.55 -15.35 3.86
N ALA A 337 13.58 -14.54 3.45
CA ALA A 337 12.39 -15.01 2.74
C ALA A 337 12.72 -15.61 1.37
N GLU A 338 13.70 -15.04 0.66
CA GLU A 338 14.25 -15.64 -0.58
C GLU A 338 15.01 -16.96 -0.32
N SER A 339 15.58 -17.14 0.87
CA SER A 339 16.26 -18.38 1.27
C SER A 339 15.29 -19.50 1.68
N GLU A 340 14.20 -19.18 2.37
CA GLU A 340 13.13 -20.15 2.71
C GLU A 340 12.27 -20.53 1.51
N ALA A 341 12.18 -19.65 0.50
CA ALA A 341 11.50 -19.94 -0.76
C ALA A 341 12.32 -20.83 -1.73
N ARG A 342 13.59 -21.17 -1.42
CA ARG A 342 14.40 -22.12 -2.20
C ARG A 342 14.19 -23.56 -1.73
N ILE A 343 13.12 -24.17 -2.23
CA ILE A 343 13.03 -25.63 -2.46
C ILE A 343 13.34 -25.85 -3.95
N PRO A 344 14.15 -26.86 -4.34
CA PRO A 344 15.03 -26.77 -5.51
C PRO A 344 14.29 -26.63 -6.83
N ALA A 345 14.79 -25.69 -7.63
CA ALA A 345 14.53 -25.62 -9.06
C ALA A 345 15.42 -26.65 -9.76
N ASP A 346 14.90 -27.86 -9.95
CA ASP A 346 15.47 -28.76 -10.95
C ASP A 346 14.91 -28.42 -12.33
N ASP A 347 15.84 -28.39 -13.28
CA ASP A 347 15.73 -28.30 -14.74
C ASP A 347 15.07 -27.07 -15.37
N TYR A 348 15.91 -26.05 -15.62
CA TYR A 348 15.96 -25.42 -16.95
C TYR A 348 17.41 -25.03 -17.30
N HIS A 349 18.06 -25.88 -18.11
CA HIS A 349 19.27 -25.54 -18.84
C HIS A 349 18.97 -24.40 -19.84
N GLY A 350 19.76 -23.32 -19.80
CA GLY A 350 19.65 -22.22 -20.76
C GLY A 350 20.69 -21.13 -20.58
N THR A 351 21.77 -21.26 -21.34
CA THR A 351 22.95 -20.40 -21.54
C THR A 351 22.81 -18.87 -21.42
N TRP A 352 23.85 -18.27 -20.82
CA TRP A 352 24.19 -16.86 -20.68
C TRP A 352 24.38 -16.08 -22.00
N TRP A 353 24.08 -14.77 -22.00
CA TRP A 353 24.86 -13.75 -22.73
C TRP A 353 24.83 -12.39 -21.99
N SER A 354 26.01 -11.83 -21.75
CA SER A 354 26.26 -10.46 -21.26
C SER A 354 26.33 -9.46 -22.41
N TYR A 355 25.71 -8.30 -22.29
CA TYR A 355 26.03 -7.13 -23.11
C TYR A 355 26.08 -5.87 -22.24
N GLN A 356 27.27 -5.25 -22.18
CA GLN A 356 27.47 -3.86 -21.76
C GLN A 356 27.29 -2.95 -22.98
N ALA A 357 26.49 -1.90 -22.86
CA ALA A 357 26.58 -0.74 -23.75
C ALA A 357 26.23 0.57 -23.02
N LYS A 358 27.02 1.60 -23.33
CA LYS A 358 27.18 2.89 -22.67
C LYS A 358 25.93 3.78 -22.70
N LEU A 359 25.67 4.47 -21.58
CA LEU A 359 24.69 5.55 -21.44
C LEU A 359 25.32 6.90 -21.82
N ALA A 360 24.66 7.62 -22.72
CA ALA A 360 24.83 9.07 -22.86
C ALA A 360 23.74 9.77 -22.03
N ALA A 361 24.17 10.70 -21.18
CA ALA A 361 23.34 11.45 -20.24
C ALA A 361 22.67 12.67 -20.90
N VAL A 362 21.41 12.95 -20.51
CA VAL A 362 20.68 14.21 -20.72
C VAL A 362 19.84 14.48 -19.45
N PRO A 363 19.69 15.73 -18.99
CA PRO A 363 19.92 16.08 -17.58
C PRO A 363 18.72 15.96 -16.64
N SER A 364 19.10 15.80 -15.37
CA SER A 364 18.29 15.72 -14.15
C SER A 364 17.38 16.93 -13.91
N GLY A 365 16.06 16.70 -13.97
CA GLY A 365 15.08 17.38 -13.14
C GLY A 365 14.79 16.50 -11.91
N ARG A 366 14.76 17.09 -10.71
CA ARG A 366 14.73 16.36 -9.43
C ARG A 366 13.38 15.67 -9.22
N ASP A 367 13.33 14.36 -9.45
CA ASP A 367 12.23 13.50 -9.02
C ASP A 367 12.40 13.13 -7.53
N ALA A 368 11.39 13.45 -6.74
CA ALA A 368 11.37 13.19 -5.30
C ALA A 368 10.53 11.92 -4.98
N PRO A 369 10.99 11.03 -4.07
CA PRO A 369 10.40 9.70 -3.90
C PRO A 369 9.17 9.69 -2.98
N GLY A 370 8.00 9.44 -3.56
CA GLY A 370 6.80 8.96 -2.87
C GLY A 370 6.05 9.96 -1.98
N SER A 371 4.73 9.76 -1.87
CA SER A 371 3.85 10.55 -1.00
C SER A 371 2.82 9.68 -0.30
N PHE A 372 2.56 9.94 0.99
CA PHE A 372 1.59 9.24 1.82
C PHE A 372 0.49 10.21 2.26
N ARG A 373 -0.77 9.78 2.21
CA ARG A 373 -1.91 10.65 2.49
C ARG A 373 -2.97 9.89 3.27
N ILE A 374 -3.45 10.45 4.38
CA ILE A 374 -4.59 9.93 5.13
C ILE A 374 -5.76 10.89 4.89
N LEU A 375 -6.79 10.40 4.21
CA LEU A 375 -8.06 11.08 4.07
C LEU A 375 -8.85 10.95 5.38
N LEU A 376 -9.46 12.04 5.81
CA LEU A 376 -10.22 12.13 7.05
C LEU A 376 -11.67 11.70 6.84
N PRO A 377 -12.30 10.99 7.81
CA PRO A 377 -13.68 10.51 7.69
C PRO A 377 -14.70 11.65 7.77
N GLN A 378 -15.79 11.52 7.02
CA GLN A 378 -16.93 12.45 6.98
C GLN A 378 -17.89 12.23 8.16
N ARG A 379 -18.55 13.30 8.59
CA ARG A 379 -19.77 13.23 9.41
C ARG A 379 -20.89 12.40 8.76
N LEU A 380 -21.38 11.37 9.46
CA LEU A 380 -22.67 10.76 9.16
C LEU A 380 -23.74 11.63 9.84
N SER A 381 -24.75 12.07 9.09
CA SER A 381 -25.84 12.94 9.56
C SER A 381 -26.75 12.24 10.53
#